data_AF-A0A967IEU8-F1
#
_entry.id   AF-A0A967IEU8-F1
#
_cell.length_a   1.000
_cell.length_b   1.000
_cell.length_c   1.000
_cell.angle_alpha   90.00
_cell.angle_beta   90.00
_cell.angle_gamma   90.00
#
_symmetry.space_group_name_H-M   'P 1'
#
loop_
_entity.id
_entity.type
_entity.pdbx_description
1 polymer ?
#
loop_
_entity_poly.entity_id
_entity_poly.type
_entity_poly.pdbx_seq_one_letter_code
_entity_poly.pdbx_strand_id
1 'polypeptide(L)'
;MNIAGNSASVEGLVPLTAGAAGADLEVAAEGPDLAALGGLFTDAGGIPALPYALAGVLRIEKQSYRLGDFTGTLGNTELAGDGLLVVADNFAGSRFDVRAKGPALEELVPTLDEFGVKEGPFDLQADISFTGDRVELRGASLERPNARLD
;
A
#
# COMPACT_ATOMS: atom_id res chain seq x y z
N MET A 1 16.83 10.38 -4.39
CA MET A 1 17.06 10.88 -3.01
C MET A 1 17.20 9.68 -2.09
N ASN A 2 18.12 9.70 -1.11
CA ASN A 2 18.25 8.64 -0.11
C ASN A 2 17.88 9.20 1.29
N ILE A 3 16.94 8.58 1.98
CA ILE A 3 16.51 8.96 3.34
C ILE A 3 16.48 7.69 4.20
N ALA A 4 17.36 7.60 5.19
CA ALA A 4 17.39 6.50 6.16
C ALA A 4 17.48 5.08 5.51
N GLY A 5 18.20 4.95 4.39
CA GLY A 5 18.32 3.67 3.67
C GLY A 5 17.22 3.43 2.64
N ASN A 6 16.21 4.31 2.58
CA ASN A 6 15.21 4.33 1.52
C ASN A 6 15.72 5.12 0.33
N SER A 7 15.45 4.65 -0.87
CA SER A 7 15.74 5.31 -2.14
C SER A 7 14.42 5.76 -2.76
N ALA A 8 14.37 6.99 -3.28
CA ALA A 8 13.18 7.50 -3.96
C ALA A 8 13.55 8.38 -5.16
N SER A 9 12.81 8.24 -6.25
CA SER A 9 12.84 9.10 -7.42
C SER A 9 11.46 9.74 -7.64
N VAL A 10 11.48 10.96 -8.16
CA VAL A 10 10.27 11.73 -8.47
C VAL A 10 10.56 12.52 -9.74
N GLU A 11 9.69 12.38 -10.73
CA GLU A 11 9.74 13.11 -11.99
C GLU A 11 8.34 13.63 -12.33
N GLY A 12 8.22 14.85 -12.85
CA GLY A 12 6.92 15.38 -13.26
C GLY A 12 6.75 16.88 -13.09
N LEU A 13 5.49 17.31 -13.04
CA LEU A 13 5.11 18.72 -13.06
C LEU A 13 4.54 19.15 -11.70
N VAL A 14 5.00 20.30 -11.21
CA VAL A 14 4.47 20.94 -9.99
C VAL A 14 4.01 22.36 -10.31
N PRO A 15 2.73 22.70 -10.12
CA PRO A 15 2.23 24.06 -10.35
C PRO A 15 2.80 25.08 -9.35
N LEU A 16 3.44 26.14 -9.84
CA LEU A 16 3.99 27.18 -8.95
C LEU A 16 2.91 28.03 -8.26
N THR A 17 1.71 28.10 -8.83
CA THR A 17 0.62 29.00 -8.37
C THR A 17 -0.25 28.40 -7.26
N ALA A 18 -0.23 27.07 -7.09
CA ALA A 18 -1.06 26.35 -6.13
C ALA A 18 -0.24 25.46 -5.17
N GLY A 19 1.09 25.58 -5.19
CA GLY A 19 1.99 24.71 -4.44
C GLY A 19 1.97 23.28 -4.99
N ALA A 20 2.02 22.28 -4.11
CA ALA A 20 1.97 20.88 -4.53
C ALA A 20 0.60 20.48 -5.12
N ALA A 21 -0.47 21.22 -4.84
CA ALA A 21 -1.79 20.89 -5.37
C ALA A 21 -1.84 21.06 -6.89
N GLY A 22 -2.32 20.02 -7.57
CA GLY A 22 -2.29 19.89 -9.03
C GLY A 22 -0.98 19.30 -9.57
N ALA A 23 -0.06 18.83 -8.73
CA ALA A 23 1.11 18.10 -9.19
C ALA A 23 0.72 16.76 -9.81
N ASP A 24 1.43 16.38 -10.87
CA ASP A 24 1.35 15.07 -11.53
C ASP A 24 2.77 14.52 -11.63
N LEU A 25 3.04 13.46 -10.86
CA LEU A 25 4.38 12.99 -10.55
C LEU A 25 4.48 11.48 -10.80
N GLU A 26 5.42 11.05 -11.62
CA GLU A 26 5.92 9.69 -11.60
C GLU A 26 6.83 9.53 -10.39
N VAL A 27 6.52 8.54 -9.54
CA VAL A 27 7.26 8.29 -8.31
C VAL A 27 7.71 6.84 -8.27
N ALA A 28 8.92 6.62 -7.76
CA ALA A 28 9.35 5.30 -7.32
C ALA A 28 10.03 5.43 -5.96
N ALA A 29 9.79 4.45 -5.08
CA ALA A 29 10.39 4.39 -3.77
C ALA A 29 10.69 2.94 -3.39
N GLU A 30 11.85 2.70 -2.80
CA GLU A 30 12.28 1.39 -2.33
C GLU A 30 13.02 1.53 -0.99
N GLY A 31 12.99 0.47 -0.20
CA GLY A 31 13.64 0.46 1.09
C GLY A 31 13.61 -0.91 1.75
N PRO A 32 14.43 -1.11 2.80
CA PRO A 32 14.53 -2.40 3.47
C PRO A 32 13.39 -2.66 4.47
N ASP A 33 12.63 -1.63 4.88
CA ASP A 33 11.63 -1.73 5.94
C ASP A 33 10.49 -0.70 5.73
N LEU A 34 9.32 -1.17 5.31
CA LEU A 34 8.14 -0.32 5.13
C LEU A 34 7.58 0.21 6.46
N ALA A 35 7.68 -0.54 7.55
CA ALA A 35 7.22 -0.11 8.87
C ALA A 35 8.06 1.07 9.38
N ALA A 36 9.37 1.06 9.13
CA ALA A 36 10.24 2.19 9.44
C ALA A 36 9.88 3.45 8.65
N LEU A 37 9.48 3.33 7.38
CA LEU A 37 8.98 4.46 6.59
C LEU A 37 7.64 4.97 7.13
N GLY A 38 6.67 4.09 7.37
CA GLY A 38 5.35 4.44 7.88
C GLY A 38 5.41 5.10 9.27
N GLY A 39 6.32 4.62 10.12
CA GLY A 39 6.63 5.16 11.45
C GLY A 39 7.05 6.64 11.46
N LEU A 40 7.44 7.21 10.32
CA LEU A 40 7.73 8.64 10.20
C LEU A 40 6.47 9.51 10.17
N PHE A 41 5.31 8.93 9.88
CA PHE A 41 4.06 9.65 9.63
C PHE A 41 2.92 9.22 10.56
N THR A 42 2.95 7.98 11.06
CA THR A 42 1.93 7.40 11.94
C THR A 42 2.54 6.33 12.84
N ASP A 43 1.81 5.89 13.87
CA ASP A 43 2.15 4.65 14.57
C ASP A 43 2.22 3.49 13.58
N ALA A 44 3.34 2.78 13.55
CA ALA A 44 3.61 1.69 12.61
C ALA A 44 2.85 0.38 12.92
N GLY A 45 1.92 0.41 13.88
CA GLY A 45 1.12 -0.76 14.25
C GLY A 45 0.32 -1.28 13.06
N GLY A 46 0.59 -2.52 12.65
CA GLY A 46 -0.05 -3.16 11.49
C GLY A 46 0.62 -2.89 10.13
N ILE A 47 1.72 -2.13 10.09
CA ILE A 47 2.55 -2.00 8.88
C ILE A 47 3.63 -3.10 8.93
N PRO A 48 3.75 -3.96 7.91
CA PRO A 48 4.74 -5.03 7.92
C PRO A 48 6.16 -4.46 7.74
N ALA A 49 7.09 -4.95 8.56
CA ALA A 49 8.50 -4.61 8.51
C ALA A 49 9.23 -5.41 7.42
N LEU A 50 8.79 -5.23 6.18
CA LEU A 50 9.32 -5.93 5.00
C LEU A 50 10.00 -4.95 4.04
N PRO A 51 10.99 -5.42 3.25
CA PRO A 51 11.51 -4.65 2.13
C PRO A 51 10.41 -4.30 1.15
N TYR A 52 10.45 -3.11 0.59
CA TYR A 52 9.45 -2.66 -0.37
C TYR A 52 10.12 -2.01 -1.58
N ALA A 53 9.46 -2.07 -2.72
CA ALA A 53 9.79 -1.30 -3.90
C ALA A 53 8.49 -0.99 -4.64
N LEU A 54 8.07 0.27 -4.73
CA LEU A 54 6.81 0.69 -5.31
C LEU A 54 7.06 1.78 -6.35
N ALA A 55 6.35 1.74 -7.46
CA ALA A 55 6.35 2.79 -8.48
C ALA A 55 4.93 3.05 -8.96
N GLY A 56 4.64 4.29 -9.39
CA GLY A 56 3.34 4.67 -9.92
C GLY A 56 3.22 6.16 -10.19
N VAL A 57 2.00 6.61 -10.46
CA VAL A 57 1.69 8.02 -10.68
C VAL A 57 1.00 8.60 -9.45
N LEU A 58 1.58 9.64 -8.87
CA LEU A 58 1.03 10.40 -7.76
C LEU A 58 0.47 11.73 -8.27
N ARG A 59 -0.84 11.91 -8.14
CA ARG A 59 -1.48 13.22 -8.30
C ARG A 59 -1.83 13.80 -6.94
N ILE A 60 -1.37 15.01 -6.69
CA ILE A 60 -1.61 15.71 -5.43
C ILE A 60 -2.81 16.64 -5.62
N GLU A 61 -3.87 16.40 -4.86
CA GLU A 61 -5.04 17.25 -4.76
C GLU A 61 -5.01 18.00 -3.40
N LYS A 62 -5.93 18.93 -3.14
CA LYS A 62 -5.84 19.82 -1.96
C LYS A 62 -5.72 19.09 -0.61
N GLN A 63 -6.48 18.01 -0.42
CA GLN A 63 -6.49 17.21 0.83
C GLN A 63 -6.45 15.71 0.54
N SER A 64 -6.01 15.35 -0.65
CA SER A 64 -6.00 13.99 -1.13
C SER A 64 -4.82 13.72 -2.03
N TYR A 65 -4.40 12.47 -2.04
CA TYR A 65 -3.39 11.94 -2.92
C TYR A 65 -4.02 10.83 -3.74
N ARG A 66 -3.94 10.94 -5.06
CA ARG A 66 -4.38 9.87 -5.96
C ARG A 66 -3.17 9.12 -6.45
N LEU A 67 -3.08 7.84 -6.11
CA LEU A 67 -2.11 6.93 -6.68
C LEU A 67 -2.79 6.21 -7.85
N GLY A 68 -2.20 6.32 -9.04
CA GLY A 68 -2.63 5.61 -10.23
C GLY A 68 -1.59 4.59 -10.66
N ASP A 69 -2.07 3.43 -11.11
CA ASP A 69 -1.28 2.37 -11.72
C ASP A 69 -0.04 2.00 -10.90
N PHE A 70 -0.17 1.96 -9.57
CA PHE A 70 0.96 1.61 -8.74
C PHE A 70 1.25 0.12 -8.91
N THR A 71 2.54 -0.21 -8.92
CA THR A 71 3.04 -1.58 -8.99
C THR A 71 4.27 -1.70 -8.11
N GLY A 72 4.59 -2.92 -7.68
CA GLY A 72 5.83 -3.15 -6.98
C GLY A 72 5.82 -4.40 -6.12
N THR A 73 6.64 -4.39 -5.08
CA THR A 73 6.81 -5.49 -4.16
C THR A 73 6.79 -5.05 -2.70
N LEU A 74 6.39 -5.99 -1.85
CA LEU A 74 6.51 -5.94 -0.40
C LEU A 74 6.91 -7.34 0.09
N GLY A 75 8.14 -7.48 0.57
CA GLY A 75 8.78 -8.78 0.76
C GLY A 75 8.79 -9.56 -0.56
N ASN A 76 8.23 -10.76 -0.55
CA ASN A 76 8.09 -11.61 -1.74
C ASN A 76 6.73 -11.45 -2.45
N THR A 77 5.91 -10.49 -2.02
CA THR A 77 4.59 -10.23 -2.63
C THR A 77 4.70 -9.18 -3.72
N GLU A 78 4.13 -9.46 -4.88
CA GLU A 78 3.84 -8.48 -5.93
C GLU A 78 2.54 -7.73 -5.60
N LEU A 79 2.57 -6.40 -5.72
CA LEU A 79 1.45 -5.50 -5.46
C LEU A 79 1.12 -4.71 -6.72
N ALA A 80 -0.16 -4.47 -6.96
CA ALA A 80 -0.63 -3.55 -7.98
C ALA A 80 -1.96 -2.92 -7.58
N GLY A 81 -2.26 -1.74 -8.12
CA GLY A 81 -3.57 -1.13 -7.91
C GLY A 81 -3.64 0.36 -8.19
N ASP A 82 -4.70 0.95 -7.68
CA ASP A 82 -4.94 2.38 -7.67
C ASP A 82 -5.67 2.80 -6.39
N GLY A 83 -5.61 4.09 -6.07
CA GLY A 83 -6.29 4.56 -4.90
C GLY A 83 -6.32 6.06 -4.71
N LEU A 84 -7.17 6.45 -3.77
CA LEU A 84 -7.32 7.78 -3.22
C LEU A 84 -7.03 7.69 -1.73
N LEU A 85 -5.99 8.39 -1.28
CA LEU A 85 -5.72 8.63 0.12
C LEU A 85 -6.23 10.03 0.48
N VAL A 86 -7.18 10.12 1.39
CA VAL A 86 -7.67 11.37 1.96
C VAL A 86 -6.95 11.60 3.29
N VAL A 87 -6.34 12.77 3.44
CA VAL A 87 -5.63 13.17 4.67
C VAL A 87 -6.64 13.72 5.67
N ALA A 88 -7.38 12.82 6.29
CA ALA A 88 -8.35 13.09 7.34
C ALA A 88 -8.21 12.05 8.47
N ASP A 89 -8.85 12.28 9.61
CA ASP A 89 -8.86 11.33 10.73
C ASP A 89 -9.28 9.94 10.26
N ASN A 90 -8.51 8.92 10.65
CA ASN A 90 -8.71 7.52 10.27
C ASN A 90 -8.83 7.30 8.75
N PHE A 91 -8.23 8.18 7.95
CA PHE A 91 -8.25 8.15 6.49
C PHE A 91 -9.66 8.17 5.90
N ALA A 92 -10.64 8.76 6.59
CA ALA A 92 -12.02 8.79 6.16
C ALA A 92 -12.17 9.35 4.73
N GLY A 93 -12.85 8.60 3.86
CA GLY A 93 -13.02 8.91 2.44
C GLY A 93 -11.95 8.30 1.53
N SER A 94 -10.94 7.63 2.07
CA SER A 94 -9.93 6.91 1.27
C SER A 94 -10.49 5.63 0.67
N ARG A 95 -10.02 5.28 -0.52
CA ARG A 95 -10.37 4.04 -1.22
C ARG A 95 -9.19 3.51 -2.02
N PHE A 96 -9.03 2.19 -2.05
CA PHE A 96 -7.99 1.51 -2.82
C PHE A 96 -8.58 0.29 -3.54
N ASP A 97 -8.25 0.10 -4.82
CA ASP A 97 -8.31 -1.21 -5.48
C ASP A 97 -6.91 -1.81 -5.36
N VAL A 98 -6.80 -2.98 -4.76
CA VAL A 98 -5.51 -3.63 -4.54
C VAL A 98 -5.56 -5.05 -5.06
N ARG A 99 -4.52 -5.41 -5.79
CA ARG A 99 -4.17 -6.78 -6.14
C ARG A 99 -2.83 -7.12 -5.51
N ALA A 100 -2.76 -8.30 -4.90
CA ALA A 100 -1.57 -8.79 -4.25
C ALA A 100 -1.41 -10.27 -4.56
N LYS A 101 -0.20 -10.67 -4.96
CA LYS A 101 0.13 -12.06 -5.26
C LYS A 101 1.49 -12.40 -4.69
N GLY A 102 1.59 -13.53 -4.02
CA GLY A 102 2.84 -13.92 -3.38
C GLY A 102 2.87 -15.37 -2.96
N PRO A 103 4.02 -15.82 -2.43
CA PRO A 103 4.22 -17.19 -1.98
C PRO A 103 3.60 -17.47 -0.60
N ALA A 104 3.36 -16.44 0.22
CA ALA A 104 2.78 -16.56 1.56
C ALA A 104 2.03 -15.26 1.94
N LEU A 105 0.74 -15.37 2.23
CA LEU A 105 -0.10 -14.23 2.64
C LEU A 105 0.27 -13.75 4.06
N GLU A 106 0.74 -14.68 4.87
CA GLU A 106 1.14 -14.53 6.26
C GLU A 106 2.27 -13.52 6.43
N GLU A 107 3.14 -13.35 5.42
CA GLU A 107 4.17 -12.30 5.39
C GLU A 107 3.55 -10.89 5.48
N LEU A 108 2.38 -10.67 4.85
CA LEU A 108 1.71 -9.37 4.82
C LEU A 108 0.90 -9.09 6.08
N VAL A 109 0.33 -10.15 6.67
CA VAL A 109 -0.57 -10.07 7.81
C VAL A 109 -0.05 -11.01 8.89
N PRO A 110 0.95 -10.58 9.69
CA PRO A 110 1.60 -11.43 10.69
C PRO A 110 0.63 -12.00 11.73
N THR A 111 -0.53 -11.36 11.92
CA THR A 111 -1.57 -11.83 12.83
C THR A 111 -2.32 -13.07 12.32
N LEU A 112 -2.15 -13.47 11.05
CA LEU A 112 -2.77 -14.69 10.52
C LEU A 112 -2.19 -15.99 11.11
N ASP A 113 -0.95 -15.93 11.63
CA ASP A 113 -0.32 -17.06 12.32
C ASP A 113 -1.16 -17.53 13.52
N GLU A 114 -1.87 -16.61 14.18
CA GLU A 114 -2.76 -16.91 15.32
C GLU A 114 -3.96 -17.78 14.93
N PHE A 115 -4.33 -17.80 13.64
CA PHE A 115 -5.44 -18.56 13.11
C PHE A 115 -5.01 -19.92 12.52
N GLY A 116 -3.74 -20.32 12.70
CA GLY A 116 -3.23 -21.61 12.23
C GLY A 116 -3.22 -21.76 10.71
N VAL A 117 -3.15 -20.63 10.00
CA VAL A 117 -3.15 -20.60 8.54
C VAL A 117 -1.78 -21.01 8.04
N LYS A 118 -1.67 -22.11 7.29
CA LYS A 118 -0.40 -22.55 6.70
C LYS A 118 0.05 -21.59 5.60
N GLU A 119 1.35 -21.33 5.55
CA GLU A 119 2.01 -20.67 4.42
C GLU A 119 1.64 -21.34 3.10
N GLY A 120 1.37 -20.51 2.10
CA GLY A 120 1.04 -20.98 0.77
C GLY A 120 0.73 -19.85 -0.19
N PRO A 121 0.90 -20.11 -1.51
CA PRO A 121 0.73 -19.08 -2.52
C PRO A 121 -0.68 -18.51 -2.45
N PHE A 122 -0.79 -17.23 -2.76
CA PHE A 122 -2.06 -16.54 -2.75
C PHE A 122 -2.19 -15.59 -3.94
N ASP A 123 -3.43 -15.36 -4.34
CA ASP A 123 -3.85 -14.29 -5.23
C ASP A 123 -5.04 -13.58 -4.54
N LEU A 124 -4.84 -12.31 -4.22
CA LEU A 124 -5.79 -11.48 -3.47
C LEU A 124 -6.17 -10.28 -4.33
N GLN A 125 -7.47 -10.03 -4.44
CA GLN A 125 -8.01 -8.76 -4.92
C GLN A 125 -9.03 -8.23 -3.91
N ALA A 126 -9.01 -6.92 -3.64
CA ALA A 126 -10.03 -6.27 -2.83
C ALA A 126 -10.19 -4.78 -3.15
N ASP A 127 -11.43 -4.30 -3.07
CA ASP A 127 -11.74 -2.88 -2.87
C ASP A 127 -11.75 -2.58 -1.36
N ILE A 128 -10.90 -1.65 -0.93
CA ILE A 128 -10.77 -1.23 0.47
C ILE A 128 -11.30 0.20 0.58
N SER A 129 -12.20 0.48 1.52
CA SER A 129 -12.72 1.84 1.78
C SER A 129 -12.69 2.18 3.26
N PHE A 130 -12.29 3.41 3.58
CA PHE A 130 -12.21 3.91 4.95
C PHE A 130 -13.34 4.92 5.19
N THR A 131 -14.20 4.68 6.19
CA THR A 131 -15.34 5.59 6.49
C THR A 131 -15.20 6.31 7.83
N GLY A 132 -13.99 6.33 8.41
CA GLY A 132 -13.66 7.03 9.65
C GLY A 132 -13.88 6.23 10.93
N ASP A 133 -14.85 5.31 10.94
CA ASP A 133 -15.14 4.41 12.07
C ASP A 133 -14.88 2.93 11.76
N ARG A 134 -14.68 2.58 10.48
CA ARG A 134 -14.45 1.21 10.01
C ARG A 134 -13.66 1.19 8.71
N VAL A 135 -13.11 0.02 8.43
CA VAL A 135 -12.57 -0.38 7.12
C VAL A 135 -13.59 -1.32 6.48
N GLU A 136 -14.04 -1.00 5.27
CA GLU A 136 -14.90 -1.86 4.46
C GLU A 136 -14.07 -2.55 3.38
N LEU A 137 -14.21 -3.87 3.29
CA LEU A 137 -13.67 -4.69 2.20
C LEU A 137 -14.83 -5.11 1.30
N ARG A 138 -14.76 -4.79 0.01
CA ARG A 138 -15.77 -5.16 -1.00
C ARG A 138 -15.11 -5.94 -2.12
N GLY A 139 -15.89 -6.85 -2.73
CA GLY A 139 -15.40 -7.66 -3.85
C GLY A 139 -14.16 -8.50 -3.52
N ALA A 140 -13.86 -8.72 -2.24
CA ALA A 140 -12.65 -9.39 -1.81
C ALA A 140 -12.65 -10.84 -2.31
N SER A 141 -11.64 -11.19 -3.11
CA SER A 141 -11.38 -12.55 -3.58
C SER A 141 -10.00 -12.95 -3.11
N LEU A 142 -9.92 -14.11 -2.46
CA LEU A 142 -8.67 -14.72 -2.02
C LEU A 142 -8.61 -16.14 -2.55
N GLU A 143 -7.73 -16.38 -3.51
CA GLU A 143 -7.41 -17.71 -3.99
C GLU A 143 -6.12 -18.19 -3.33
N ARG A 144 -6.13 -19.41 -2.81
CA ARG A 144 -4.96 -20.06 -2.22
C ARG A 144 -4.80 -21.46 -2.79
N PRO A 145 -3.99 -21.64 -3.84
CA PRO A 145 -3.73 -22.96 -4.40
C PRO A 145 -3.11 -23.83 -3.30
N ASN A 146 -3.84 -24.88 -2.87
CA ASN A 146 -3.44 -25.84 -1.83
C ASN A 146 -3.60 -25.41 -0.37
N ALA A 147 -4.42 -24.40 -0.04
CA ALA A 147 -4.75 -24.11 1.36
C ALA A 147 -5.46 -25.31 2.03
N ARG A 148 -4.74 -26.03 2.89
CA ARG A 148 -5.35 -26.95 3.86
C ARG A 148 -5.60 -26.16 5.14
N LEU A 149 -6.86 -26.09 5.54
CA LEU A 149 -7.25 -25.77 6.91
C LEU A 149 -6.93 -27.03 7.74
N ASP A 150 -6.15 -26.86 8.80
CA ASP A 150 -5.87 -27.92 9.77
C ASP A 150 -7.00 -28.04 10.80
#